data_AF-A0A9W9KPB4-F1
#
_entry.id   AF-A0A9W9KPB4-F1
#
_cell.length_a   1.000
_cell.length_b   1.000
_cell.length_c   1.000
_cell.angle_alpha   90.00
_cell.angle_beta   90.00
_cell.angle_gamma   90.00
#
_symmetry.space_group_name_H-M   'P 1'
#
loop_
_entity.id
_entity.type
_entity.pdbx_description
1 polymer ?
#
loop_
_entity_poly.entity_id
_entity_poly.type
_entity_poly.pdbx_seq_one_letter_code
_entity_poly.pdbx_strand_id
1 'polypeptide(L)'
;MALCDSSAFQLCMANAAMFLDEFHHPTTFQYEKSHEALTYYGQGARQVTRRLADPDECASEGLITCVLGFICHDLYVGTLDRWAYHIHGLKRMVQIRDGFKDLNENLQLFASWFDLVGSAIKDTAPRLQDYSYFQVPSRERVQKSALLAQMIEELGQGSDESGELVLALDEVATVCQFVNLYFRRAGFWRQENDLSSLQVLGPATYLLLSMSRFESTNPSCFLFVHEMMRVALLILLAGLKQAYELAAPEMDLFQSKLYALVTTGTLQEGNFYLLPRLQIWALVTASLFQVSEHQINTYAKEIHKRIPACGFHDGASVLKHSGNILWIERLADTTVLEGLAFNIDQAQSSLV
;
A
#
# COMPACT_ATOMS: atom_id res chain seq x y z
N MET A 1 20.78 -2.09 20.25
CA MET A 1 20.77 -0.62 20.02
C MET A 1 20.33 0.16 21.27
N ALA A 2 19.20 -0.15 21.90
CA ALA A 2 18.73 0.57 23.11
C ALA A 2 19.74 0.65 24.27
N LEU A 3 20.57 -0.38 24.46
CA LEU A 3 21.58 -0.39 25.53
C LEU A 3 22.81 0.51 25.24
N CYS A 4 22.98 0.97 24.01
CA CYS A 4 24.16 1.73 23.58
C CYS A 4 23.83 3.20 23.26
N ASP A 5 22.56 3.58 23.21
CA ASP A 5 22.10 4.94 22.89
C ASP A 5 21.01 5.34 23.89
N SER A 6 21.26 6.40 24.64
CA SER A 6 20.37 6.86 25.71
C SER A 6 19.01 7.33 25.19
N SER A 7 18.95 7.87 23.96
CA SER A 7 17.71 8.33 23.36
C SER A 7 16.87 7.14 22.90
N ALA A 8 17.52 6.13 22.30
CA ALA A 8 16.87 4.86 21.97
C ALA A 8 16.37 4.12 23.22
N PHE A 9 17.11 4.15 24.34
CA PHE A 9 16.68 3.57 25.61
C PHE A 9 15.37 4.20 26.11
N GLN A 10 15.28 5.54 26.08
CA GLN A 10 14.08 6.26 26.50
C GLN A 10 12.87 5.88 25.64
N LEU A 11 13.06 5.74 24.33
CA LEU A 11 11.99 5.30 23.44
C LEU A 11 11.56 3.85 23.74
N CYS A 12 12.50 2.95 24.05
CA CYS A 12 12.15 1.60 24.49
C CYS A 12 11.32 1.60 25.79
N MET A 13 11.67 2.46 26.75
CA MET A 13 10.87 2.65 27.97
C MET A 13 9.47 3.20 27.66
N ALA A 14 9.36 4.13 26.71
CA ALA A 14 8.07 4.65 26.25
C ALA A 14 7.18 3.55 25.67
N ASN A 15 7.74 2.70 24.80
CA ASN A 15 7.03 1.55 24.23
C ASN A 15 6.63 0.54 25.31
N ALA A 16 7.55 0.22 26.24
CA ALA A 16 7.27 -0.73 27.31
C ALA A 16 6.15 -0.24 28.24
N ALA A 17 6.18 1.03 28.64
CA ALA A 17 5.13 1.65 29.45
C ALA A 17 3.78 1.66 28.71
N MET A 18 3.79 1.99 27.42
CA MET A 18 2.60 1.97 26.56
C MET A 18 1.98 0.56 26.49
N PHE A 19 2.77 -0.46 26.17
CA PHE A 19 2.26 -1.84 26.07
C PHE A 19 1.78 -2.39 27.43
N LEU A 20 2.43 -1.99 28.53
CA LEU A 20 2.00 -2.39 29.87
C LEU A 20 0.66 -1.75 30.24
N ASP A 21 0.48 -0.47 29.92
CA ASP A 21 -0.78 0.25 30.14
C ASP A 21 -1.91 -0.31 29.28
N GLU A 22 -1.64 -0.59 28.01
CA GLU A 22 -2.58 -1.28 27.11
C GLU A 22 -2.95 -2.67 27.63
N PHE A 23 -1.98 -3.45 28.11
CA PHE A 23 -2.23 -4.76 28.70
C PHE A 23 -3.13 -4.70 29.94
N HIS A 24 -2.97 -3.68 30.78
CA HIS A 24 -3.82 -3.49 31.96
C HIS A 24 -5.21 -2.91 31.61
N HIS A 25 -5.33 -2.17 30.50
CA HIS A 25 -6.54 -1.45 30.12
C HIS A 25 -6.96 -1.69 28.65
N PRO A 26 -7.09 -2.94 28.17
CA PRO A 26 -7.16 -3.25 26.74
C PRO A 26 -8.36 -2.62 26.00
N THR A 27 -9.46 -2.32 26.70
CA THR A 27 -10.68 -1.76 26.11
C THR A 27 -10.81 -0.24 26.28
N THR A 28 -9.95 0.37 27.11
CA THR A 28 -10.04 1.80 27.46
C THR A 28 -8.73 2.55 27.27
N PHE A 29 -7.68 1.85 26.85
CA PHE A 29 -6.37 2.42 26.61
C PHE A 29 -6.44 3.57 25.61
N GLN A 30 -5.78 4.67 25.97
CA GLN A 30 -5.61 5.85 25.15
C GLN A 30 -4.19 6.34 25.37
N TYR A 31 -3.38 6.30 24.31
CA TYR A 31 -1.97 6.66 24.37
C TYR A 31 -1.75 8.07 24.97
N GLU A 32 -2.62 9.02 24.65
CA GLU A 32 -2.58 10.40 25.13
C GLU A 32 -2.77 10.53 26.64
N LYS A 33 -3.27 9.49 27.30
CA LYS A 33 -3.46 9.44 28.76
C LYS A 33 -2.35 8.68 29.49
N SER A 34 -1.49 7.99 28.76
CA SER A 34 -0.39 7.22 29.35
C SER A 34 0.75 8.16 29.77
N HIS A 35 0.65 8.71 30.98
CA HIS A 35 1.60 9.70 31.49
C HIS A 35 3.05 9.19 31.48
N GLU A 36 3.25 7.91 31.82
CA GLU A 36 4.57 7.29 31.85
C GLU A 36 5.18 7.17 30.45
N ALA A 37 4.42 6.64 29.48
CA ALA A 37 4.86 6.53 28.10
C ALA A 37 5.21 7.91 27.50
N LEU A 38 4.36 8.90 27.72
CA LEU A 38 4.58 10.28 27.26
C LEU A 38 5.79 10.94 27.93
N THR A 39 6.04 10.62 29.21
CA THR A 39 7.22 11.12 29.94
C THR A 39 8.50 10.60 29.29
N TYR A 40 8.58 9.29 29.05
CA TYR A 40 9.75 8.67 28.41
C TYR A 40 9.93 9.14 26.96
N TYR A 41 8.84 9.22 26.18
CA TYR A 41 8.88 9.77 24.82
C TYR A 41 9.43 11.20 24.82
N GLY A 42 8.92 12.06 25.70
CA GLY A 42 9.37 13.46 25.82
C GLY A 42 10.84 13.57 26.27
N GLN A 43 11.32 12.66 27.12
CA GLN A 43 12.74 12.59 27.49
C GLN A 43 13.61 12.23 26.28
N GLY A 44 13.25 11.20 25.52
CA GLY A 44 13.96 10.81 24.31
C GLY A 44 13.96 11.93 23.26
N ALA A 45 12.82 12.58 23.02
CA ALA A 45 12.70 13.68 22.07
C ALA A 45 13.62 14.86 22.43
N ARG A 46 13.69 15.24 23.71
CA ARG A 46 14.62 16.28 24.17
C ARG A 46 16.09 15.91 23.95
N GLN A 47 16.45 14.64 24.09
CA GLN A 47 17.82 14.20 23.81
C GLN A 47 18.12 14.27 22.31
N VAL A 48 17.22 13.78 21.46
CA VAL A 48 17.32 13.94 20.00
C VAL A 48 17.51 15.42 19.62
N THR A 49 16.71 16.33 20.19
CA THR A 49 16.85 17.78 19.93
C THR A 49 18.24 18.31 20.30
N ARG A 50 18.83 17.86 21.42
CA ARG A 50 20.18 18.28 21.82
C ARG A 50 21.24 17.77 20.84
N ARG A 51 21.12 16.52 20.40
CA ARG A 51 22.06 15.89 19.46
C ARG A 51 21.98 16.48 18.06
N LEU A 52 20.79 16.95 17.65
CA LEU A 52 20.62 17.69 16.40
C LEU A 52 21.37 19.03 16.40
N ALA A 53 21.66 19.61 17.57
CA ALA A 53 22.44 20.85 17.67
C ALA A 53 23.96 20.61 17.63
N ASP A 54 24.40 19.35 17.74
CA ASP A 54 25.81 18.96 17.66
C ASP A 54 26.16 18.59 16.20
N PRO A 55 27.08 19.32 15.54
CA PRO A 55 27.47 19.03 14.16
C PRO A 55 27.98 17.61 13.93
N ASP A 56 28.61 16.99 14.93
CA ASP A 56 29.21 15.65 14.80
C ASP A 56 28.15 14.54 14.98
N GLU A 57 27.06 14.82 15.71
CA GLU A 57 26.01 13.85 15.97
C GLU A 57 24.74 14.04 15.11
N CYS A 58 24.50 15.24 14.57
CA CYS A 58 23.24 15.66 13.95
C CYS A 58 22.77 14.79 12.77
N ALA A 59 23.68 14.03 12.17
CA ALA A 59 23.39 13.06 11.12
C ALA A 59 24.12 11.72 11.35
N SER A 60 24.44 11.40 12.60
CA SER A 60 25.03 10.11 12.97
C SER A 60 24.04 8.95 12.75
N GLU A 61 24.56 7.76 12.49
CA GLU A 61 23.73 6.54 12.33
C GLU A 61 22.89 6.26 13.58
N GLY A 62 23.45 6.48 14.77
CA GLY A 62 22.73 6.31 16.04
C GLY A 62 21.54 7.27 16.18
N LEU A 63 21.71 8.54 15.79
CA LEU A 63 20.62 9.52 15.82
C LEU A 63 19.55 9.20 14.78
N ILE A 64 19.94 8.79 13.57
CA ILE A 64 19.00 8.36 12.52
C ILE A 64 18.18 7.16 13.01
N THR A 65 18.84 6.17 13.60
CA THR A 65 18.19 5.01 14.22
C THR A 65 17.17 5.44 15.27
N CYS A 66 17.54 6.39 16.14
CA CYS A 66 16.63 6.90 17.16
C CYS A 66 15.40 7.56 16.53
N VAL A 67 15.59 8.43 15.53
CA VAL A 67 14.50 9.07 14.79
C VAL A 67 13.59 8.05 14.09
N LEU A 68 14.14 6.98 13.50
CA LEU A 68 13.34 5.89 12.94
C LEU A 68 12.50 5.17 14.00
N GLY A 69 13.04 5.01 15.21
CA GLY A 69 12.27 4.53 16.34
C GLY A 69 11.08 5.44 16.65
N PHE A 70 11.28 6.76 16.69
CA PHE A 70 10.21 7.73 16.91
C PHE A 70 9.13 7.66 15.82
N ILE A 71 9.55 7.54 14.55
CA ILE A 71 8.65 7.36 13.41
C ILE A 71 7.83 6.06 13.56
N CYS A 72 8.48 4.95 13.91
CA CYS A 72 7.80 3.67 14.15
C CYS A 72 6.78 3.77 15.28
N HIS A 73 7.14 4.40 16.39
CA HIS A 73 6.24 4.67 17.50
C HIS A 73 5.04 5.50 17.06
N ASP A 74 5.27 6.59 16.32
CA ASP A 74 4.20 7.49 15.88
C ASP A 74 3.25 6.84 14.86
N LEU A 75 3.74 5.94 14.01
CA LEU A 75 2.92 5.11 13.13
C LEU A 75 2.06 4.15 13.95
N TYR A 76 2.63 3.52 14.98
CA TYR A 76 1.93 2.57 15.83
C TYR A 76 0.77 3.24 16.60
N VAL A 77 1.00 4.40 17.20
CA VAL A 77 -0.03 5.13 17.98
C VAL A 77 -0.91 6.04 17.11
N GLY A 78 -0.75 6.02 15.79
CA GLY A 78 -1.61 6.76 14.85
C GLY A 78 -1.40 8.28 14.82
N THR A 79 -0.30 8.81 15.36
CA THR A 79 -0.02 10.25 15.39
C THR A 79 0.68 10.74 14.13
N LEU A 80 -0.06 10.79 13.02
CA LEU A 80 0.50 11.05 11.69
C LEU A 80 1.14 12.43 11.49
N ASP A 81 0.78 13.43 12.30
CA ASP A 81 1.42 14.74 12.23
C ASP A 81 2.85 14.71 12.80
N ARG A 82 3.06 13.96 13.89
CA ARG A 82 4.40 13.73 14.45
C ARG A 82 5.26 12.88 13.50
N TRP A 83 4.67 11.83 12.92
CA TRP A 83 5.30 11.05 11.84
C TRP A 83 5.78 11.97 10.70
N ALA A 84 4.92 12.87 10.20
CA ALA A 84 5.28 13.76 9.11
C ALA A 84 6.43 14.70 9.48
N TYR A 85 6.43 15.22 10.71
CA TYR A 85 7.52 16.03 11.24
C TYR A 85 8.85 15.26 11.29
N HIS A 86 8.85 14.03 11.83
CA HIS A 86 10.07 13.23 11.92
C HIS A 86 10.57 12.76 10.56
N ILE A 87 9.68 12.41 9.62
CA ILE A 87 10.09 12.08 8.24
C ILE A 87 10.73 13.29 7.56
N HIS A 88 10.21 14.49 7.78
CA HIS A 88 10.84 15.71 7.27
C HIS A 88 12.25 15.91 7.85
N GLY A 89 12.41 15.73 9.17
CA GLY A 89 13.71 15.76 9.83
C GLY A 89 14.67 14.71 9.29
N LEU A 90 14.21 13.45 9.16
CA LEU A 90 14.98 12.34 8.61
C LEU A 90 15.47 12.64 7.18
N LYS A 91 14.59 13.15 6.31
CA LYS A 91 14.97 13.57 4.96
C LYS A 91 16.12 14.58 4.99
N ARG A 92 16.08 15.54 5.91
CA ARG A 92 17.16 16.53 6.06
C ARG A 92 18.47 15.91 6.54
N MET A 93 18.41 14.97 7.49
CA MET A 93 19.58 14.23 7.97
C MET A 93 20.23 13.43 6.83
N VAL A 94 19.43 12.73 6.04
CA VAL A 94 19.89 11.97 4.86
C VAL A 94 20.53 12.89 3.83
N GLN A 95 19.96 14.08 3.59
CA GLN A 95 20.58 15.08 2.69
C GLN A 95 21.94 15.57 3.18
N ILE A 96 22.11 15.77 4.50
CA ILE A 96 23.40 16.17 5.08
C ILE A 96 24.47 15.09 4.86
N ARG A 97 24.06 13.82 4.81
CA ARG A 97 24.93 12.66 4.55
C ARG A 97 25.18 12.37 3.08
N ASP A 98 24.62 13.17 2.16
CA ASP A 98 24.63 12.89 0.72
C ASP A 98 23.97 11.53 0.37
N GLY A 99 22.83 11.25 1.01
CA GLY A 99 22.05 10.04 0.82
C GLY A 99 22.18 9.04 1.98
N PHE A 100 21.83 7.78 1.72
CA PHE A 100 21.93 6.70 2.71
C PHE A 100 23.31 6.05 2.75
N LYS A 101 24.32 6.71 2.18
CA LYS A 101 25.67 6.19 2.08
C LYS A 101 26.22 5.84 3.47
N ASP A 102 26.90 4.69 3.52
CA ASP A 102 27.56 4.12 4.70
C ASP A 102 26.61 3.82 5.88
N LEU A 103 25.29 3.82 5.66
CA LEU A 103 24.32 3.34 6.65
C LEU A 103 24.06 1.84 6.46
N ASN A 104 23.73 1.14 7.55
CA ASN A 104 23.31 -0.25 7.49
C ASN A 104 22.09 -0.44 6.56
N GLU A 105 22.09 -1.46 5.69
CA GLU A 105 21.04 -1.72 4.70
C GLU A 105 19.64 -1.81 5.32
N ASN A 106 19.50 -2.42 6.50
CA ASN A 106 18.21 -2.50 7.18
C ASN A 106 17.73 -1.11 7.63
N LEU A 107 18.63 -0.21 7.99
CA LEU A 107 18.29 1.16 8.36
C LEU A 107 17.71 1.92 7.17
N GLN A 108 18.30 1.73 5.99
CA GLN A 108 17.82 2.32 4.74
C GLN A 108 16.45 1.75 4.37
N LEU A 109 16.28 0.44 4.52
CA LEU A 109 15.02 -0.25 4.29
C LEU A 109 13.92 0.24 5.24
N PHE A 110 14.20 0.36 6.54
CA PHE A 110 13.21 0.85 7.52
C PHE A 110 12.88 2.33 7.33
N ALA A 111 13.86 3.16 6.97
CA ALA A 111 13.60 4.57 6.61
C ALA A 111 12.62 4.68 5.45
N SER A 112 12.89 3.91 4.39
CA SER A 112 12.06 3.83 3.19
C SER A 112 10.67 3.29 3.52
N TRP A 113 10.61 2.17 4.26
CA TRP A 113 9.36 1.53 4.63
C TRP A 113 8.47 2.42 5.51
N PHE A 114 9.02 3.11 6.51
CA PHE A 114 8.20 3.95 7.39
C PHE A 114 7.71 5.24 6.72
N ASP A 115 8.48 5.81 5.79
CA ASP A 115 7.99 6.89 4.92
C ASP A 115 6.84 6.38 4.04
N LEU A 116 7.01 5.18 3.46
CA LEU A 116 6.02 4.56 2.60
C LEU A 116 4.71 4.24 3.33
N VAL A 117 4.77 3.65 4.53
CA VAL A 117 3.60 3.31 5.34
C VAL A 117 2.79 4.56 5.68
N GLY A 118 3.42 5.60 6.23
CA GLY A 118 2.67 6.82 6.58
C GLY A 118 2.17 7.56 5.35
N SER A 119 2.88 7.48 4.22
CA SER A 119 2.42 8.03 2.94
C SER A 119 1.23 7.27 2.37
N ALA A 120 1.18 5.94 2.53
CA ALA A 120 0.02 5.12 2.17
C ALA A 120 -1.22 5.50 3.00
N ILE A 121 -1.05 5.66 4.32
CA ILE A 121 -2.14 6.06 5.23
C ILE A 121 -2.72 7.43 4.84
N LYS A 122 -1.91 8.34 4.29
CA LYS A 122 -2.38 9.67 3.83
C LYS A 122 -2.69 9.73 2.33
N ASP A 123 -2.53 8.63 1.59
CA ASP A 123 -2.56 8.57 0.13
C ASP A 123 -1.70 9.66 -0.57
N THR A 124 -0.52 9.95 -0.01
CA THR A 124 0.43 10.94 -0.55
C THR A 124 1.65 10.27 -1.17
N ALA A 125 2.37 10.98 -2.04
CA ALA A 125 3.67 10.52 -2.52
C ALA A 125 4.68 10.44 -1.35
N PRO A 126 5.53 9.40 -1.30
CA PRO A 126 6.57 9.31 -0.30
C PRO A 126 7.61 10.43 -0.44
N ARG A 127 8.23 10.83 0.68
CA ARG A 127 9.06 12.03 0.77
C ARG A 127 10.55 11.76 0.56
N LEU A 128 11.01 10.56 0.88
CA LEU A 128 12.35 10.07 0.60
C LEU A 128 12.44 9.70 -0.88
N GLN A 129 13.53 10.05 -1.55
CA GLN A 129 13.61 9.99 -3.03
C GLN A 129 14.34 8.75 -3.55
N ASP A 130 15.04 8.03 -2.68
CA ASP A 130 15.86 6.89 -3.08
C ASP A 130 15.29 5.59 -2.50
N TYR A 131 14.55 4.88 -3.35
CA TYR A 131 13.99 3.56 -3.07
C TYR A 131 14.74 2.46 -3.83
N SER A 132 15.93 2.76 -4.39
CA SER A 132 16.80 1.76 -5.03
C SER A 132 17.29 0.67 -4.07
N TYR A 133 17.15 0.91 -2.75
CA TYR A 133 17.51 -0.01 -1.67
C TYR A 133 16.50 -1.13 -1.43
N PHE A 134 15.32 -1.07 -2.05
CA PHE A 134 14.54 -2.27 -2.27
C PHE A 134 15.24 -3.11 -3.34
N GLN A 135 16.41 -3.66 -3.01
CA GLN A 135 17.07 -4.64 -3.85
C GLN A 135 16.13 -5.82 -3.94
N VAL A 136 15.53 -5.95 -5.12
CA VAL A 136 14.67 -7.07 -5.37
C VAL A 136 15.57 -8.31 -5.55
N PRO A 137 15.32 -9.42 -4.85
CA PRO A 137 15.90 -10.71 -5.21
C PRO A 137 15.73 -10.90 -6.72
N SER A 138 16.77 -11.37 -7.42
CA SER A 138 16.79 -11.51 -8.89
C SER A 138 15.43 -11.98 -9.40
N ARG A 139 14.61 -11.05 -9.91
CA ARG A 139 13.31 -11.37 -10.48
C ARG A 139 13.61 -12.23 -11.68
N GLU A 140 13.40 -13.54 -11.53
CA GLU A 140 13.33 -14.43 -12.67
C GLU A 140 12.36 -13.81 -13.68
N ARG A 141 12.69 -13.92 -14.97
CA ARG A 141 12.00 -13.22 -16.04
C ARG A 141 10.49 -13.42 -15.89
N VAL A 142 9.78 -12.32 -15.63
CA VAL A 142 8.39 -12.38 -15.21
C VAL A 142 7.54 -12.95 -16.33
N GLN A 143 6.86 -14.08 -16.08
CA GLN A 143 5.93 -14.65 -17.03
C GLN A 143 4.55 -14.05 -16.74
N LYS A 144 4.26 -12.94 -17.43
CA LYS A 144 2.92 -12.34 -17.45
C LYS A 144 1.96 -13.26 -18.19
N SER A 145 0.68 -13.18 -17.86
CA SER A 145 -0.35 -13.75 -18.71
C SER A 145 -0.31 -13.09 -20.09
N ALA A 146 -0.71 -13.81 -21.12
CA ALA A 146 -0.80 -13.24 -22.47
C ALA A 146 -1.72 -12.01 -22.52
N LEU A 147 -2.80 -12.05 -21.73
CA LEU A 147 -3.76 -10.94 -21.63
C LEU A 147 -3.12 -9.68 -21.02
N LEU A 148 -2.41 -9.81 -19.89
CA LEU A 148 -1.77 -8.66 -19.26
C LEU A 148 -0.66 -8.08 -20.15
N ALA A 149 0.13 -8.95 -20.79
CA ALA A 149 1.17 -8.51 -21.72
C ALA A 149 0.58 -7.70 -22.89
N GLN A 150 -0.52 -8.19 -23.47
CA GLN A 150 -1.25 -7.49 -24.52
C GLN A 150 -1.80 -6.13 -24.03
N MET A 151 -2.44 -6.10 -22.84
CA MET A 151 -2.96 -4.85 -22.28
C MET A 151 -1.87 -3.80 -22.04
N ILE A 152 -0.71 -4.22 -21.53
CA ILE A 152 0.45 -3.34 -21.33
C ILE A 152 0.96 -2.80 -22.66
N GLU A 153 1.08 -3.64 -23.69
CA GLU A 153 1.52 -3.22 -25.02
C GLU A 153 0.56 -2.18 -25.63
N GLU A 154 -0.74 -2.45 -25.56
CA GLU A 154 -1.77 -1.57 -26.10
C GLU A 154 -1.88 -0.24 -25.33
N LEU A 155 -1.72 -0.27 -24.00
CA LEU A 155 -1.59 0.95 -23.19
C LEU A 155 -0.33 1.75 -23.56
N GLY A 156 0.79 1.07 -23.79
CA GLY A 156 2.06 1.69 -24.16
C GLY A 156 2.09 2.31 -25.56
N GLN A 157 1.20 1.86 -26.46
CA GLN A 157 0.97 2.50 -27.75
C GLN A 157 0.06 3.75 -27.66
N GLY A 158 -0.54 3.99 -26.48
CA GLY A 158 -1.39 5.14 -26.19
C GLY A 158 -0.62 6.45 -25.96
N SER A 159 -1.31 7.46 -25.43
CA SER A 159 -0.74 8.75 -25.05
C SER A 159 0.29 8.64 -23.92
N ASP A 160 1.18 9.63 -23.79
CA ASP A 160 2.19 9.70 -22.70
C ASP A 160 1.60 9.51 -21.28
N GLU A 161 0.32 9.87 -21.07
CA GLU A 161 -0.41 9.68 -19.81
C GLU A 161 -0.52 8.22 -19.34
N SER A 162 -0.33 7.22 -20.22
CA SER A 162 -0.41 5.80 -19.87
C SER A 162 0.87 5.20 -19.29
N GLY A 163 2.00 5.92 -19.40
CA GLY A 163 3.32 5.42 -19.00
C GLY A 163 3.37 5.03 -17.51
N GLU A 164 2.81 5.86 -16.63
CA GLU A 164 2.77 5.58 -15.19
C GLU A 164 1.99 4.29 -14.87
N LEU A 165 0.82 4.10 -15.49
CA LEU A 165 0.00 2.91 -15.30
C LEU A 165 0.68 1.64 -15.86
N VAL A 166 1.35 1.74 -17.01
CA VAL A 166 2.11 0.62 -17.58
C VAL A 166 3.20 0.16 -16.62
N LEU A 167 3.98 1.09 -16.07
CA LEU A 167 5.02 0.77 -15.09
C LEU A 167 4.43 0.17 -13.82
N ALA A 168 3.29 0.69 -13.35
CA ALA A 168 2.61 0.16 -12.17
C ALA A 168 2.10 -1.27 -12.36
N LEU A 169 1.48 -1.55 -13.51
CA LEU A 169 1.00 -2.89 -13.86
C LEU A 169 2.16 -3.88 -13.96
N ASP A 170 3.27 -3.48 -14.58
CA ASP A 170 4.48 -4.30 -14.72
C ASP A 170 5.08 -4.67 -13.35
N GLU A 171 5.20 -3.67 -12.48
CA GLU A 171 5.78 -3.81 -11.16
C GLU A 171 4.91 -4.70 -10.26
N VAL A 172 3.60 -4.45 -10.22
CA VAL A 172 2.65 -5.26 -9.44
C VAL A 172 2.50 -6.68 -10.02
N ALA A 173 2.59 -6.86 -11.34
CA ALA A 173 2.61 -8.19 -11.95
C ALA A 173 3.76 -9.04 -11.40
N THR A 174 4.91 -8.40 -11.20
CA THR A 174 6.06 -9.08 -10.65
C THR A 174 5.85 -9.51 -9.20
N VAL A 175 5.22 -8.65 -8.39
CA VAL A 175 4.82 -8.99 -7.01
C VAL A 175 3.85 -10.17 -7.02
N CYS A 176 2.81 -10.12 -7.87
CA CYS A 176 1.81 -11.17 -7.96
C CYS A 176 2.45 -12.52 -8.32
N GLN A 177 3.34 -12.54 -9.32
CA GLN A 177 4.00 -13.76 -9.75
C GLN A 177 4.91 -14.32 -8.66
N PHE A 178 5.73 -13.47 -8.02
CA PHE A 178 6.60 -13.86 -6.90
C PHE A 178 5.78 -14.55 -5.81
N VAL A 179 4.68 -13.93 -5.38
CA VAL A 179 3.82 -14.52 -4.35
C VAL A 179 3.22 -15.83 -4.83
N ASN A 180 2.66 -15.90 -6.04
CA ASN A 180 2.04 -17.13 -6.56
C ASN A 180 3.04 -18.30 -6.71
N LEU A 181 4.31 -18.02 -7.01
CA LEU A 181 5.37 -19.03 -7.10
C LEU A 181 5.74 -19.62 -5.74
N TYR A 182 5.70 -18.80 -4.68
CA TYR A 182 6.34 -19.14 -3.42
C TYR A 182 5.37 -19.29 -2.23
N PHE A 183 4.12 -18.84 -2.33
CA PHE A 183 3.21 -18.77 -1.18
C PHE A 183 2.89 -20.10 -0.49
N ARG A 184 3.06 -21.22 -1.20
CA ARG A 184 2.84 -22.57 -0.66
C ARG A 184 4.09 -23.15 0.02
N ARG A 185 5.25 -22.49 -0.08
CA ARG A 185 6.49 -22.94 0.56
C ARG A 185 6.39 -22.68 2.07
N ALA A 186 6.84 -23.66 2.86
CA ALA A 186 6.89 -23.53 4.31
C ALA A 186 7.75 -22.33 4.72
N GLY A 187 7.24 -21.49 5.62
CA GLY A 187 7.92 -20.30 6.11
C GLY A 187 7.86 -19.07 5.20
N PHE A 188 7.21 -19.13 4.02
CA PHE A 188 7.12 -17.96 3.13
C PHE A 188 6.46 -16.74 3.79
N TRP A 189 5.38 -16.96 4.54
CA TRP A 189 4.62 -15.89 5.19
C TRP A 189 5.20 -15.48 6.55
N ARG A 190 5.94 -16.38 7.20
CA ARG A 190 6.43 -16.22 8.56
C ARG A 190 7.82 -16.84 8.68
N GLN A 191 8.83 -16.03 8.47
CA GLN A 191 10.20 -16.32 8.88
C GLN A 191 10.67 -15.18 9.79
N GLU A 192 11.14 -15.54 10.98
CA GLU A 192 11.74 -14.57 11.90
C GLU A 192 12.93 -13.91 11.21
N ASN A 193 12.96 -12.58 11.21
CA ASN A 193 13.98 -11.74 10.54
C ASN A 193 13.95 -11.73 9.00
N ASP A 194 12.89 -12.23 8.37
CA ASP A 194 12.73 -12.07 6.92
C ASP A 194 12.11 -10.70 6.59
N LEU A 195 12.92 -9.83 5.98
CA LEU A 195 12.51 -8.51 5.50
C LEU A 195 12.10 -8.54 4.01
N SER A 196 12.04 -9.73 3.39
CA SER A 196 11.71 -9.90 1.97
C SER A 196 10.33 -9.33 1.63
N SER A 197 9.36 -9.41 2.53
CA SER A 197 8.02 -8.84 2.33
C SER A 197 8.08 -7.32 2.10
N LEU A 198 8.96 -6.62 2.81
CA LEU A 198 9.15 -5.17 2.63
C LEU A 198 9.81 -4.86 1.28
N GLN A 199 10.77 -5.69 0.87
CA GLN A 199 11.45 -5.55 -0.42
C GLN A 199 10.55 -5.87 -1.61
N VAL A 200 9.59 -6.80 -1.43
CA VAL A 200 8.61 -7.18 -2.44
C VAL A 200 7.52 -6.13 -2.57
N LEU A 201 6.96 -5.65 -1.47
CA LEU A 201 5.85 -4.70 -1.47
C LEU A 201 6.29 -3.26 -1.72
N GLY A 202 7.48 -2.90 -1.24
CA GLY A 202 8.00 -1.54 -1.20
C GLY A 202 7.99 -0.81 -2.55
N PRO A 203 8.67 -1.33 -3.58
CA PRO A 203 8.76 -0.69 -4.90
C PRO A 203 7.40 -0.44 -5.55
N ALA A 204 6.55 -1.46 -5.56
CA ALA A 204 5.22 -1.39 -6.17
C ALA A 204 4.35 -0.34 -5.46
N THR A 205 4.38 -0.32 -4.13
CA THR A 205 3.63 0.66 -3.34
C THR A 205 4.18 2.08 -3.55
N TYR A 206 5.50 2.25 -3.59
CA TYR A 206 6.13 3.54 -3.85
C TYR A 206 5.71 4.10 -5.20
N LEU A 207 5.77 3.27 -6.23
CA LEU A 207 5.42 3.66 -7.59
C LEU A 207 3.96 4.09 -7.66
N LEU A 208 3.04 3.29 -7.12
CA LEU A 208 1.61 3.60 -7.08
C LEU A 208 1.29 4.89 -6.30
N LEU A 209 1.98 5.14 -5.19
CA LEU A 209 1.81 6.38 -4.43
C LEU A 209 2.45 7.58 -5.10
N SER A 210 3.39 7.39 -6.03
CA SER A 210 4.06 8.46 -6.76
C SER A 210 3.34 8.85 -8.07
N MET A 211 2.35 8.08 -8.51
CA MET A 211 1.56 8.38 -9.71
C MET A 211 0.80 9.71 -9.60
N SER A 212 0.57 10.36 -10.73
CA SER A 212 -0.20 11.59 -10.83
C SER A 212 -1.64 11.40 -10.31
N ARG A 213 -2.13 12.36 -9.51
CA ARG A 213 -3.44 12.28 -8.85
C ARG A 213 -4.56 12.87 -9.71
N PHE A 214 -5.77 12.39 -9.45
CA PHE A 214 -7.01 12.94 -9.99
C PHE A 214 -7.32 14.31 -9.38
N GLU A 215 -7.01 15.40 -10.09
CA GLU A 215 -7.27 16.79 -9.65
C GLU A 215 -8.19 17.58 -10.61
N SER A 216 -8.65 16.95 -11.70
CA SER A 216 -9.46 17.60 -12.73
C SER A 216 -10.93 17.69 -12.34
N THR A 217 -11.53 18.87 -12.54
CA THR A 217 -12.99 19.10 -12.41
C THR A 217 -13.80 18.45 -13.53
N ASN A 218 -13.17 18.07 -14.65
CA ASN A 218 -13.75 17.33 -15.78
C ASN A 218 -12.71 16.33 -16.32
N PRO A 219 -12.50 15.19 -15.63
CA PRO A 219 -11.49 14.21 -16.02
C PRO A 219 -11.87 13.51 -17.34
N SER A 220 -10.86 13.12 -18.12
CA SER A 220 -11.08 12.16 -19.19
C SER A 220 -11.46 10.78 -18.62
N CYS A 221 -12.13 9.95 -19.41
CA CYS A 221 -12.43 8.55 -19.02
C CYS A 221 -11.14 7.78 -18.67
N PHE A 222 -10.04 8.08 -19.36
CA PHE A 222 -8.74 7.50 -19.06
C PHE A 222 -8.25 7.88 -17.65
N LEU A 223 -8.25 9.16 -17.28
CA LEU A 223 -7.80 9.62 -15.95
C LEU A 223 -8.63 9.03 -14.82
N PHE A 224 -9.93 8.82 -15.05
CA PHE A 224 -10.79 8.13 -14.10
C PHE A 224 -10.34 6.67 -13.90
N VAL A 225 -10.14 5.92 -14.99
CA VAL A 225 -9.66 4.52 -14.91
C VAL A 225 -8.26 4.44 -14.34
N HIS A 226 -7.39 5.38 -14.68
CA HIS A 226 -6.04 5.49 -14.14
C HIS A 226 -6.07 5.56 -12.60
N GLU A 227 -6.87 6.47 -12.03
CA GLU A 227 -7.01 6.58 -10.58
C GLU A 227 -7.69 5.33 -9.97
N MET A 228 -8.69 4.78 -10.64
CA MET A 228 -9.39 3.59 -10.19
C MET A 228 -8.45 2.37 -10.12
N MET A 229 -7.58 2.22 -11.13
CA MET A 229 -6.55 1.19 -11.18
C MET A 229 -5.50 1.40 -10.10
N ARG A 230 -4.99 2.63 -9.93
CA ARG A 230 -4.02 2.97 -8.88
C ARG A 230 -4.53 2.57 -7.50
N VAL A 231 -5.78 2.96 -7.17
CA VAL A 231 -6.40 2.64 -5.88
C VAL A 231 -6.66 1.13 -5.74
N ALA A 232 -7.14 0.44 -6.78
CA ALA A 232 -7.36 -1.00 -6.73
C ALA A 232 -6.06 -1.80 -6.57
N LEU A 233 -4.96 -1.38 -7.20
CA LEU A 233 -3.64 -1.97 -7.02
C LEU A 233 -3.14 -1.75 -5.59
N LEU A 234 -3.36 -0.56 -5.01
CA LEU A 234 -3.05 -0.28 -3.61
C LEU A 234 -3.87 -1.14 -2.64
N ILE A 235 -5.16 -1.38 -2.92
CA ILE A 235 -6.00 -2.32 -2.16
C ILE A 235 -5.41 -3.74 -2.22
N LEU A 236 -5.01 -4.20 -3.41
CA LEU A 236 -4.38 -5.52 -3.57
C LEU A 236 -3.10 -5.65 -2.74
N LEU A 237 -2.23 -4.64 -2.77
CA LEU A 237 -0.98 -4.63 -1.99
C LEU A 237 -1.25 -4.53 -0.48
N ALA A 238 -2.26 -3.76 -0.05
CA ALA A 238 -2.69 -3.70 1.35
C ALA A 238 -3.23 -5.05 1.83
N GLY A 239 -3.98 -5.77 0.99
CA GLY A 239 -4.45 -7.13 1.28
C GLY A 239 -3.28 -8.13 1.38
N LEU A 240 -2.30 -8.01 0.50
CA LEU A 240 -1.08 -8.82 0.57
C LEU A 240 -0.26 -8.50 1.84
N LYS A 241 -0.18 -7.23 2.23
CA LYS A 241 0.44 -6.77 3.47
C LYS A 241 -0.21 -7.43 4.70
N GLN A 242 -1.55 -7.49 4.74
CA GLN A 242 -2.27 -8.21 5.80
C GLN A 242 -2.00 -9.72 5.80
N ALA A 243 -1.83 -10.35 4.63
CA ALA A 243 -1.46 -11.76 4.54
C ALA A 243 -0.04 -12.04 5.11
N TYR A 244 0.84 -11.04 5.12
CA TYR A 244 2.12 -11.06 5.84
C TYR A 244 2.00 -10.64 7.32
N GLU A 245 0.79 -10.47 7.86
CA GLU A 245 0.53 -9.97 9.23
C GLU A 245 1.07 -8.57 9.51
N LEU A 246 1.33 -7.81 8.47
CA LEU A 246 1.68 -6.41 8.59
C LEU A 246 0.38 -5.58 8.70
N ALA A 247 0.39 -4.59 9.59
CA ALA A 247 -0.75 -3.68 9.74
C ALA A 247 -0.99 -2.90 8.45
N ALA A 248 -2.23 -2.88 7.95
CA ALA A 248 -2.63 -2.14 6.75
C ALA A 248 -3.77 -1.14 7.03
N PRO A 249 -3.57 -0.16 7.95
CA PRO A 249 -4.59 0.85 8.28
C PRO A 249 -5.03 1.70 7.07
N GLU A 250 -4.23 1.75 6.01
CA GLU A 250 -4.55 2.41 4.74
C GLU A 250 -5.68 1.72 3.94
N MET A 251 -6.03 0.47 4.25
CA MET A 251 -7.05 -0.30 3.52
C MET A 251 -8.41 0.42 3.46
N ASP A 252 -8.91 0.88 4.62
CA ASP A 252 -10.22 1.52 4.73
C ASP A 252 -10.30 2.81 3.90
N LEU A 253 -9.21 3.57 3.87
CA LEU A 253 -9.09 4.78 3.05
C LEU A 253 -9.20 4.45 1.57
N PHE A 254 -8.43 3.47 1.09
CA PHE A 254 -8.44 3.09 -0.32
C PHE A 254 -9.79 2.50 -0.75
N GLN A 255 -10.40 1.66 0.09
CA GLN A 255 -11.74 1.12 -0.16
C GLN A 255 -12.79 2.22 -0.23
N SER A 256 -12.77 3.16 0.71
CA SER A 256 -13.70 4.30 0.73
C SER A 256 -13.51 5.20 -0.49
N LYS A 257 -12.25 5.46 -0.88
CA LYS A 257 -11.91 6.25 -2.06
C LYS A 257 -12.38 5.60 -3.34
N LEU A 258 -12.15 4.30 -3.52
CA LEU A 258 -12.64 3.57 -4.69
C LEU A 258 -14.17 3.59 -4.76
N TYR A 259 -14.84 3.35 -3.63
CA TYR A 259 -16.29 3.40 -3.58
C TYR A 259 -16.83 4.79 -3.96
N ALA A 260 -16.18 5.86 -3.49
CA ALA A 260 -16.52 7.23 -3.89
C ALA A 260 -16.32 7.46 -5.40
N LEU A 261 -15.21 6.99 -5.99
CA LEU A 261 -14.98 7.08 -7.44
C LEU A 261 -16.11 6.39 -8.22
N VAL A 262 -16.53 5.21 -7.78
CA VAL A 262 -17.56 4.41 -8.45
C VAL A 262 -18.95 5.06 -8.35
N THR A 263 -19.28 5.67 -7.22
CA THR A 263 -20.61 6.26 -6.98
C THR A 263 -20.75 7.69 -7.49
N THR A 264 -19.66 8.45 -7.56
CA THR A 264 -19.66 9.86 -8.00
C THR A 264 -19.25 10.04 -9.46
N GLY A 265 -18.55 9.06 -10.04
CA GLY A 265 -18.07 9.12 -11.41
C GLY A 265 -19.21 8.99 -12.43
N THR A 266 -19.54 10.06 -13.15
CA THR A 266 -20.23 9.97 -14.43
C THR A 266 -19.29 9.38 -15.46
N LEU A 267 -19.38 8.07 -15.64
CA LEU A 267 -18.59 7.32 -16.60
C LEU A 267 -19.04 7.70 -18.01
N GLN A 268 -18.27 8.56 -18.67
CA GLN A 268 -18.44 8.75 -20.10
C GLN A 268 -17.89 7.51 -20.81
N GLU A 269 -18.67 6.98 -21.76
CA GLU A 269 -18.25 5.89 -22.63
C GLU A 269 -17.01 6.35 -23.42
N GLY A 270 -15.85 5.81 -23.04
CA GLY A 270 -14.61 6.04 -23.77
C GLY A 270 -14.48 5.06 -24.93
N ASN A 271 -13.87 5.51 -26.04
CA ASN A 271 -13.64 4.69 -27.23
C ASN A 271 -12.57 3.57 -27.05
N PHE A 272 -12.00 3.43 -25.86
CA PHE A 272 -10.98 2.41 -25.57
C PHE A 272 -11.61 1.15 -24.96
N TYR A 273 -11.63 0.05 -25.73
CA TYR A 273 -12.15 -1.25 -25.30
C TYR A 273 -11.45 -1.84 -24.06
N LEU A 274 -10.24 -1.37 -23.76
CA LEU A 274 -9.47 -1.78 -22.58
C LEU A 274 -10.02 -1.21 -21.28
N LEU A 275 -10.55 0.02 -21.31
CA LEU A 275 -10.96 0.72 -20.11
C LEU A 275 -12.05 -0.02 -19.34
N PRO A 276 -13.12 -0.55 -19.97
CA PRO A 276 -14.11 -1.36 -19.28
C PRO A 276 -13.54 -2.62 -18.63
N ARG A 277 -12.53 -3.27 -19.25
CA ARG A 277 -11.90 -4.49 -18.70
C ARG A 277 -11.06 -4.18 -17.47
N LEU A 278 -10.27 -3.12 -17.51
CA LEU A 278 -9.50 -2.63 -16.36
C LEU A 278 -10.44 -2.20 -15.22
N GLN A 279 -11.57 -1.57 -15.56
CA GLN A 279 -12.56 -1.21 -14.57
C GLN A 279 -13.18 -2.42 -13.87
N ILE A 280 -13.57 -3.43 -14.64
CA ILE A 280 -14.07 -4.69 -14.08
C ILE A 280 -13.02 -5.34 -13.19
N TRP A 281 -11.75 -5.38 -13.61
CA TRP A 281 -10.67 -5.90 -12.78
C TRP A 281 -10.57 -5.16 -11.44
N ALA A 282 -10.54 -3.82 -11.45
CA ALA A 282 -10.46 -3.02 -10.25
C ALA A 282 -11.63 -3.27 -9.28
N LEU A 283 -12.85 -3.40 -9.80
CA LEU A 283 -14.05 -3.69 -9.01
C LEU A 283 -14.03 -5.11 -8.41
N VAL A 284 -13.60 -6.10 -9.19
CA VAL A 284 -13.44 -7.49 -8.72
C VAL A 284 -12.37 -7.54 -7.63
N THR A 285 -11.20 -6.95 -7.86
CA THR A 285 -10.11 -6.86 -6.89
C THR A 285 -10.56 -6.21 -5.60
N ALA A 286 -11.28 -5.09 -5.66
CA ALA A 286 -11.78 -4.45 -4.47
C ALA A 286 -12.78 -5.33 -3.71
N SER A 287 -13.69 -5.99 -4.42
CA SER A 287 -14.70 -6.87 -3.83
C SER A 287 -14.10 -8.02 -3.02
N LEU A 288 -12.88 -8.48 -3.33
CA LEU A 288 -12.17 -9.51 -2.55
C LEU A 288 -11.88 -9.09 -1.10
N PHE A 289 -11.76 -7.79 -0.85
CA PHE A 289 -11.36 -7.24 0.46
C PHE A 289 -12.50 -6.48 1.14
N GLN A 290 -13.66 -6.35 0.51
CA GLN A 290 -14.79 -5.59 1.07
C GLN A 290 -15.53 -6.38 2.15
N VAL A 291 -15.94 -5.65 3.18
CA VAL A 291 -16.69 -6.23 4.32
C VAL A 291 -18.19 -5.96 4.21
N SER A 292 -18.63 -4.91 3.51
CA SER A 292 -20.05 -4.56 3.44
C SER A 292 -20.78 -5.12 2.21
N GLU A 293 -21.92 -5.77 2.46
CA GLU A 293 -22.80 -6.31 1.41
C GLU A 293 -23.29 -5.20 0.46
N HIS A 294 -23.51 -3.99 0.97
CA HIS A 294 -23.95 -2.84 0.17
C HIS A 294 -22.89 -2.43 -0.88
N GLN A 295 -21.61 -2.38 -0.50
CA GLN A 295 -20.53 -2.05 -1.44
C GLN A 295 -20.35 -3.16 -2.48
N ILE A 296 -20.38 -4.43 -2.06
CA ILE A 296 -20.32 -5.58 -2.97
C ILE A 296 -21.46 -5.53 -3.99
N ASN A 297 -22.69 -5.26 -3.55
CA ASN A 297 -23.84 -5.12 -4.45
C ASN A 297 -23.71 -3.93 -5.40
N THR A 298 -23.09 -2.82 -4.95
CA THR A 298 -22.81 -1.67 -5.81
C THR A 298 -21.80 -2.04 -6.89
N TYR A 299 -20.70 -2.70 -6.51
CA TYR A 299 -19.69 -3.16 -7.46
C TYR A 299 -20.23 -4.19 -8.44
N ALA A 300 -21.04 -5.14 -7.98
CA ALA A 300 -21.69 -6.13 -8.84
C ALA A 300 -22.58 -5.48 -9.90
N LYS A 301 -23.37 -4.46 -9.53
CA LYS A 301 -24.19 -3.68 -10.48
C LYS A 301 -23.33 -2.95 -11.51
N GLU A 302 -22.23 -2.35 -11.06
CA GLU A 302 -21.32 -1.62 -11.95
C GLU A 302 -20.54 -2.55 -12.89
N ILE A 303 -20.14 -3.73 -12.42
CA ILE A 303 -19.59 -4.79 -13.26
C ILE A 303 -20.63 -5.23 -14.30
N HIS A 304 -21.87 -5.49 -13.86
CA HIS A 304 -22.94 -5.94 -14.74
C HIS A 304 -23.19 -4.97 -15.90
N LYS A 305 -23.22 -3.65 -15.63
CA LYS A 305 -23.37 -2.61 -16.66
C LYS A 305 -22.29 -2.67 -17.76
N ARG A 306 -21.11 -3.21 -17.46
CA ARG A 306 -19.95 -3.27 -18.37
C ARG A 306 -19.79 -4.59 -19.09
N ILE A 307 -20.50 -5.64 -18.66
CA ILE A 307 -20.46 -6.98 -19.28
C ILE A 307 -20.66 -6.92 -20.80
N PRO A 308 -21.67 -6.19 -21.35
CA PRO A 308 -21.90 -6.15 -22.80
C PRO A 308 -20.71 -5.56 -23.57
N ALA A 309 -20.10 -4.49 -23.06
CA ALA A 309 -18.95 -3.83 -23.69
C ALA A 309 -17.70 -4.71 -23.71
N CYS A 310 -17.57 -5.65 -22.78
CA CYS A 310 -16.45 -6.58 -22.71
C CYS A 310 -16.70 -7.93 -23.38
N GLY A 311 -17.93 -8.19 -23.84
CA GLY A 311 -18.34 -9.47 -24.44
C GLY A 311 -18.36 -10.63 -23.45
N PHE A 312 -18.65 -10.37 -22.17
CA PHE A 312 -18.84 -11.43 -21.18
C PHE A 312 -20.29 -11.94 -21.19
N HIS A 313 -20.51 -13.15 -20.68
CA HIS A 313 -21.84 -13.78 -20.64
C HIS A 313 -22.41 -13.88 -19.22
N ASP A 314 -21.55 -14.03 -18.22
CA ASP A 314 -21.92 -14.26 -16.82
C ASP A 314 -20.81 -13.78 -15.88
N GLY A 315 -21.10 -13.78 -14.57
CA GLY A 315 -20.15 -13.46 -13.51
C GLY A 315 -18.93 -14.38 -13.50
N ALA A 316 -19.10 -15.68 -13.80
CA ALA A 316 -17.98 -16.62 -13.86
C ALA A 316 -16.95 -16.25 -14.95
N SER A 317 -17.43 -15.81 -16.12
CA SER A 317 -16.61 -15.31 -17.22
C SER A 317 -15.85 -14.06 -16.84
N VAL A 318 -16.50 -13.16 -16.08
CA VAL A 318 -15.87 -11.96 -15.52
C VAL A 318 -14.71 -12.33 -14.59
N LEU A 319 -14.94 -13.22 -13.62
CA LEU A 319 -13.91 -13.61 -12.66
C LEU A 319 -12.73 -14.31 -13.33
N LYS A 320 -13.01 -15.20 -14.29
CA LYS A 320 -11.98 -15.85 -15.09
C LYS A 320 -11.14 -14.83 -15.86
N HIS A 321 -11.77 -13.79 -16.42
CA HIS A 321 -11.04 -12.73 -17.10
C HIS A 321 -10.17 -11.92 -16.13
N SER A 322 -10.72 -11.48 -15.00
CA SER A 322 -9.98 -10.72 -13.99
C SER A 322 -8.78 -11.51 -13.43
N GLY A 323 -8.93 -12.81 -13.22
CA GLY A 323 -7.83 -13.69 -12.81
C GLY A 323 -6.69 -13.81 -13.85
N ASN A 324 -6.94 -13.46 -15.11
CA ASN A 324 -5.92 -13.42 -16.16
C ASN A 324 -5.25 -12.04 -16.31
N ILE A 325 -5.62 -11.02 -15.54
CA ILE A 325 -4.95 -9.71 -15.58
C ILE A 325 -3.89 -9.66 -14.49
N LEU A 326 -4.29 -9.47 -13.24
CA LEU A 326 -3.42 -9.48 -12.06
C LEU A 326 -4.14 -10.22 -10.94
N TRP A 327 -3.48 -11.20 -10.34
CA TRP A 327 -4.11 -12.11 -9.40
C TRP A 327 -3.13 -12.67 -8.39
N ILE A 328 -3.57 -12.79 -7.13
CA ILE A 328 -2.83 -13.49 -6.08
C ILE A 328 -3.71 -14.63 -5.58
N GLU A 329 -3.32 -15.87 -5.87
CA GLU A 329 -4.11 -17.07 -5.55
C GLU A 329 -4.47 -17.14 -4.06
N ARG A 330 -3.55 -16.71 -3.18
CA ARG A 330 -3.77 -16.73 -1.74
C ARG A 330 -4.88 -15.79 -1.26
N LEU A 331 -5.09 -14.67 -1.94
CA LEU A 331 -6.06 -13.65 -1.54
C LEU A 331 -7.46 -13.89 -2.15
N ALA A 332 -7.53 -14.80 -3.12
CA ALA A 332 -8.73 -15.15 -3.85
C ALA A 332 -9.57 -16.22 -3.10
N ASP A 333 -10.34 -15.80 -2.10
CA ASP A 333 -11.27 -16.70 -1.41
C ASP A 333 -12.39 -17.15 -2.37
N THR A 334 -12.49 -18.46 -2.61
CA THR A 334 -13.48 -19.06 -3.51
C THR A 334 -14.91 -18.72 -3.12
N THR A 335 -15.22 -18.64 -1.82
CA THR A 335 -16.56 -18.33 -1.31
C THR A 335 -16.95 -16.90 -1.66
N VAL A 336 -16.01 -15.96 -1.48
CA VAL A 336 -16.21 -14.54 -1.84
C VAL A 336 -16.43 -14.41 -3.34
N LEU A 337 -15.67 -15.16 -4.14
CA LEU A 337 -15.76 -15.15 -5.59
C LEU A 337 -17.07 -15.73 -6.11
N GLU A 338 -17.50 -16.87 -5.58
CA GLU A 338 -18.79 -17.47 -5.92
C GLU A 338 -19.95 -16.52 -5.56
N GLY A 339 -19.88 -15.88 -4.38
CA GLY A 339 -20.83 -14.86 -3.97
C GLY A 339 -20.85 -13.65 -4.90
N LEU A 340 -19.68 -13.16 -5.32
CA LEU A 340 -19.58 -12.04 -6.27
C LEU A 340 -20.14 -12.40 -7.65
N ALA A 341 -19.81 -13.58 -8.19
CA ALA A 341 -20.36 -14.06 -9.45
C ALA A 341 -21.89 -14.12 -9.39
N PHE A 342 -22.44 -14.70 -8.33
CA PHE A 342 -23.88 -14.75 -8.10
C PHE A 342 -24.51 -13.35 -8.07
N ASN A 343 -23.90 -12.39 -7.36
CA ASN A 343 -24.41 -11.02 -7.27
C ASN A 343 -24.36 -10.29 -8.63
N ILE A 344 -23.34 -10.54 -9.44
CA ILE A 344 -23.23 -9.99 -10.80
C ILE A 344 -24.37 -10.52 -11.68
N ASP A 345 -24.66 -11.82 -11.59
CA ASP A 345 -25.73 -12.46 -12.38
C ASP A 345 -27.12 -12.01 -11.90
N GLN A 346 -27.33 -11.82 -10.59
CA GLN A 346 -28.59 -11.29 -10.05
C GLN A 346 -28.84 -9.82 -10.36
N ALA A 347 -27.78 -9.02 -10.53
CA ALA A 347 -27.91 -7.63 -10.96
C ALA A 347 -28.60 -7.51 -12.34
N GLN A 348 -28.51 -8.54 -13.18
CA GLN A 348 -29.25 -8.67 -14.44
C GLN A 348 -30.77 -8.65 -14.25
N SER A 349 -31.26 -9.38 -13.24
CA SER A 349 -32.69 -9.59 -13.00
C SER A 349 -33.40 -8.34 -12.47
N SER A 350 -32.66 -7.32 -12.05
CA SER A 350 -33.19 -6.11 -11.39
C SER A 350 -33.46 -4.93 -12.34
N LEU A 351 -33.15 -5.08 -13.63
CA LEU A 351 -33.20 -4.02 -14.65
C LEU A 351 -34.32 -4.24 -15.71
N VAL A 352 -35.25 -5.15 -15.46
CA VAL A 352 -36.41 -5.43 -16.33
C VAL A 352 -37.66 -4.70 -15.86
#